data_AF-X1KLJ2-F1
#
_entry.id   AF-X1KLJ2-F1
#
_cell.length_a   1.000
_cell.length_b   1.000
_cell.length_c   1.000
_cell.angle_alpha   90.00
_cell.angle_beta   90.00
_cell.angle_gamma   90.00
#
_symmetry.space_group_name_H-M   'P 1'
#
loop_
_entity.id
_entity.type
_entity.pdbx_description
1 polymer ?
#
loop_
_entity_poly.entity_id
_entity_poly.type
_entity_poly.pdbx_seq_one_letter_code
_entity_poly.pdbx_strand_id
1 'polypeptide(L)'
;LAYPQFSVAEYADEDIAGAITYITSPKTARGKKIAKAIEETAQKYKDEIAPCEFLAWEDDTIQVKVVEKEAGKRLIGPAGFNEICVANGSIYSDIVPSGVYTGINYMRAIAMEAAALIESSDESLTYQVKTIKHLSDLNLQIPEAIREYIEGQQKKIGVGGAVFVTIKSQPSR
;
A
#
# COMPACT_ATOMS: atom_id res chain seq x y z
N LEU A 1 -24.24 36.92 11.76
CA LEU A 1 -23.99 35.76 10.87
C LEU A 1 -24.38 36.20 9.47
N ALA A 2 -23.74 35.83 8.38
CA ALA A 2 -22.68 34.87 8.13
C ALA A 2 -22.16 35.15 6.71
N TYR A 3 -20.88 34.90 6.46
CA TYR A 3 -20.36 34.80 5.11
C TYR A 3 -20.13 33.30 4.82
N PRO A 4 -21.13 32.57 4.32
CA PRO A 4 -21.00 31.13 4.03
C PRO A 4 -19.88 30.82 3.02
N GLN A 5 -19.42 31.80 2.25
CA GLN A 5 -18.25 31.69 1.39
C GLN A 5 -16.90 31.53 2.13
N PHE A 6 -16.85 31.71 3.46
CA PHE A 6 -15.65 31.43 4.28
C PHE A 6 -15.82 30.22 5.20
N SER A 7 -16.88 29.41 5.06
CA SER A 7 -16.92 28.13 5.77
C SER A 7 -15.94 27.18 5.11
N VAL A 8 -14.87 26.82 5.84
CA VAL A 8 -14.01 25.70 5.46
C VAL A 8 -14.90 24.47 5.42
N ALA A 9 -14.91 23.73 4.31
CA ALA A 9 -15.61 22.46 4.23
C ALA A 9 -15.08 21.56 5.35
N GLU A 10 -15.95 21.14 6.27
CA GLU A 10 -15.61 20.17 7.30
C GLU A 10 -15.76 18.76 6.71
N TYR A 11 -14.74 17.94 6.89
CA TYR A 11 -14.76 16.54 6.49
C TYR A 11 -14.75 15.66 7.74
N ALA A 12 -15.68 14.71 7.81
CA ALA A 12 -15.66 13.69 8.85
C ALA A 12 -14.50 12.70 8.60
N ASP A 13 -14.12 11.95 9.63
CA ASP A 13 -13.06 10.94 9.51
C ASP A 13 -13.45 9.87 8.48
N GLU A 14 -14.74 9.54 8.36
CA GLU A 14 -15.29 8.64 7.34
C GLU A 14 -15.14 9.18 5.92
N ASP A 15 -15.34 10.49 5.72
CA ASP A 15 -15.17 11.13 4.42
C ASP A 15 -13.70 11.11 3.99
N ILE A 16 -12.79 11.43 4.92
CA ILE A 16 -11.35 11.39 4.67
C ILE A 16 -10.91 9.96 4.39
N ALA A 17 -11.36 8.98 5.17
CA ALA A 17 -11.02 7.57 4.98
C ALA A 17 -11.53 7.05 3.62
N GLY A 18 -12.76 7.39 3.25
CA GLY A 18 -13.35 7.01 1.95
C GLY A 18 -12.72 7.72 0.75
N ALA A 19 -12.06 8.85 0.96
CA ALA A 19 -11.37 9.60 -0.10
C ALA A 19 -9.96 9.05 -0.42
N ILE A 20 -9.39 8.18 0.42
CA ILE A 20 -8.08 7.56 0.16
C ILE A 20 -8.25 6.53 -0.96
N THR A 21 -7.55 6.75 -2.06
CA THR A 21 -7.64 5.91 -3.27
C THR A 21 -6.25 5.47 -3.74
N TYR A 22 -6.21 4.40 -4.53
CA TYR A 22 -4.98 3.98 -5.18
C TYR A 22 -4.63 4.91 -6.34
N ILE A 23 -3.34 5.24 -6.50
CA ILE A 23 -2.85 5.97 -7.68
C ILE A 23 -2.97 5.08 -8.92
N THR A 24 -2.55 3.82 -8.79
CA THR A 24 -2.58 2.81 -9.84
C THR A 24 -3.23 1.52 -9.32
N SER A 25 -3.97 0.83 -10.16
CA SER A 25 -4.58 -0.46 -9.83
C SER A 25 -4.62 -1.37 -11.06
N PRO A 26 -4.49 -2.70 -10.90
CA PRO A 26 -4.66 -3.64 -12.00
C PRO A 26 -6.08 -3.54 -12.54
N LYS A 27 -6.20 -3.48 -13.87
CA LYS A 27 -7.47 -3.33 -14.56
C LYS A 27 -8.13 -4.67 -14.80
N THR A 28 -7.35 -5.75 -14.93
CA THR A 28 -7.86 -7.09 -15.22
C THR A 28 -8.19 -7.89 -13.95
N ALA A 29 -9.08 -8.88 -14.09
CA ALA A 29 -9.34 -9.85 -13.03
C ALA A 29 -8.08 -10.65 -12.67
N ARG A 30 -7.21 -10.92 -13.65
CA ARG A 30 -5.92 -11.59 -13.44
C ARG A 30 -5.00 -10.75 -12.57
N GLY A 31 -4.80 -9.47 -12.90
CA GLY A 31 -3.97 -8.56 -12.10
C GLY A 31 -4.49 -8.41 -10.66
N LYS A 32 -5.82 -8.34 -10.46
CA LYS A 32 -6.40 -8.32 -9.11
C LYS A 32 -6.13 -9.61 -8.32
N LYS A 33 -6.14 -10.77 -8.98
CA LYS A 33 -5.76 -12.05 -8.34
C LYS A 33 -4.27 -12.09 -8.01
N ILE A 34 -3.41 -11.55 -8.87
CA ILE A 34 -1.96 -11.43 -8.61
C ILE A 34 -1.73 -10.55 -7.38
N ALA A 35 -2.34 -9.37 -7.30
CA ALA A 35 -2.23 -8.48 -6.14
C ALA A 35 -2.62 -9.19 -4.83
N LYS A 36 -3.78 -9.87 -4.85
CA LYS A 36 -4.24 -10.65 -3.70
C LYS A 36 -3.26 -11.76 -3.32
N ALA A 37 -2.75 -12.50 -4.29
CA ALA A 37 -1.83 -13.61 -4.03
C ALA A 37 -0.47 -13.13 -3.48
N ILE A 38 0.02 -11.97 -3.93
CA ILE A 38 1.20 -11.30 -3.36
C ILE A 38 0.94 -10.95 -1.88
N GLU A 39 -0.17 -10.30 -1.57
CA GLU A 39 -0.53 -9.91 -0.19
C GLU A 39 -0.64 -11.13 0.73
N GLU A 40 -1.37 -12.17 0.30
CA GLU A 40 -1.56 -13.41 1.06
C GLU A 40 -0.23 -14.15 1.30
N THR A 41 0.64 -14.20 0.29
CA THR A 41 1.97 -14.84 0.40
C THR A 41 2.87 -14.05 1.34
N ALA A 42 2.90 -12.73 1.20
CA ALA A 42 3.65 -11.86 2.09
C ALA A 42 3.18 -12.01 3.54
N GLN A 43 1.87 -12.10 3.78
CA GLN A 43 1.29 -12.25 5.11
C GLN A 43 1.65 -13.60 5.73
N LYS A 44 1.61 -14.67 4.93
CA LYS A 44 1.90 -16.04 5.39
C LYS A 44 3.35 -16.22 5.81
N TYR A 45 4.29 -15.61 5.09
CA TYR A 45 5.73 -15.82 5.27
C TYR A 45 6.46 -14.59 5.83
N LYS A 46 5.75 -13.60 6.38
CA LYS A 46 6.30 -12.28 6.73
C LYS A 46 7.55 -12.33 7.63
N ASP A 47 7.57 -13.29 8.56
CA ASP A 47 8.62 -13.42 9.59
C ASP A 47 9.73 -14.41 9.20
N GLU A 48 9.66 -15.00 8.01
CA GLU A 48 10.69 -15.93 7.50
C GLU A 48 12.03 -15.20 7.36
N ILE A 49 13.10 -15.87 7.77
CA ILE A 49 14.44 -15.29 7.80
C ILE A 49 15.14 -15.55 6.47
N ALA A 50 15.64 -14.47 5.88
CA ALA A 50 16.37 -14.47 4.63
C ALA A 50 17.75 -15.12 4.74
N PRO A 51 18.28 -15.67 3.63
CA PRO A 51 17.75 -15.60 2.27
C PRO A 51 16.54 -16.52 2.05
N CYS A 52 15.44 -15.97 1.53
CA CYS A 52 14.21 -16.73 1.27
C CYS A 52 13.47 -16.18 0.03
N GLU A 53 12.74 -17.07 -0.64
CA GLU A 53 11.84 -16.72 -1.75
C GLU A 53 10.58 -17.59 -1.71
N PHE A 54 9.43 -16.97 -1.97
CA PHE A 54 8.14 -17.64 -1.96
C PHE A 54 7.36 -17.33 -3.23
N LEU A 55 6.83 -18.38 -3.86
CA LEU A 55 5.94 -18.27 -5.01
C LEU A 55 4.60 -17.66 -4.58
N ALA A 56 4.25 -16.53 -5.16
CA ALA A 56 2.96 -15.87 -4.94
C ALA A 56 1.94 -16.21 -6.03
N TRP A 57 2.37 -16.24 -7.29
CA TRP A 57 1.51 -16.53 -8.43
C TRP A 57 2.27 -17.22 -9.54
N GLU A 58 1.62 -18.14 -10.23
CA GLU A 58 2.14 -18.76 -11.45
C GLU A 58 0.99 -19.03 -12.42
N ASP A 59 1.21 -18.71 -13.68
CA ASP A 59 0.39 -19.13 -14.80
C ASP A 59 1.27 -19.40 -16.02
N ASP A 60 0.64 -19.70 -17.16
CA ASP A 60 1.32 -20.04 -18.41
C ASP A 60 2.24 -18.92 -18.95
N THR A 61 2.11 -17.70 -18.44
CA THR A 61 2.84 -16.53 -18.94
C THR A 61 3.89 -16.02 -17.96
N ILE A 62 3.62 -16.03 -16.64
CA ILE A 62 4.54 -15.46 -15.64
C ILE A 62 4.60 -16.26 -14.35
N GLN A 63 5.69 -16.05 -13.64
CA GLN A 63 5.90 -16.44 -12.25
C GLN A 63 6.20 -15.20 -11.40
N VAL A 64 5.47 -15.03 -10.30
CA VAL A 64 5.64 -13.91 -9.35
C VAL A 64 6.08 -14.44 -7.99
N LYS A 65 7.15 -13.87 -7.44
CA LYS A 65 7.73 -14.24 -6.14
C LYS A 65 7.89 -13.04 -5.22
N VAL A 66 7.76 -13.27 -3.91
CA VAL A 66 8.21 -12.35 -2.86
C VAL A 66 9.55 -12.86 -2.34
N VAL A 67 10.57 -11.99 -2.28
CA VAL A 67 11.95 -12.39 -2.01
C VAL A 67 12.66 -11.45 -1.05
N GLU A 68 13.55 -12.00 -0.22
CA GLU A 68 14.56 -11.24 0.53
C GLU A 68 15.89 -12.00 0.47
N LYS A 69 16.95 -11.31 0.06
CA LYS A 69 18.28 -11.89 -0.18
C LYS A 69 19.27 -11.60 0.93
N GLU A 70 19.04 -10.54 1.69
CA GLU A 70 19.98 -10.12 2.72
C GLU A 70 19.83 -11.00 3.97
N ALA A 71 20.88 -11.79 4.24
CA ALA A 71 20.87 -12.77 5.32
C ALA A 71 20.52 -12.16 6.68
N GLY A 72 19.65 -12.84 7.43
CA GLY A 72 19.25 -12.43 8.78
C GLY A 72 18.13 -11.38 8.83
N LYS A 73 17.68 -10.85 7.69
CA LYS A 73 16.46 -10.02 7.62
C LYS A 73 15.20 -10.87 7.52
N ARG A 74 14.05 -10.30 7.90
CA ARG A 74 12.74 -10.91 7.65
C ARG A 74 12.31 -10.68 6.21
N LEU A 75 11.48 -11.56 5.65
CA LEU A 75 10.89 -11.41 4.31
C LEU A 75 10.20 -10.06 4.14
N ILE A 76 9.46 -9.62 5.17
CA ILE A 76 8.76 -8.35 5.20
C ILE A 76 9.25 -7.54 6.40
N GLY A 77 9.58 -6.28 6.15
CA GLY A 77 9.96 -5.32 7.17
C GLY A 77 8.84 -5.02 8.19
N PRO A 78 9.19 -4.44 9.34
CA PRO A 78 8.29 -4.33 10.50
C PRO A 78 7.00 -3.54 10.24
N ALA A 79 7.01 -2.59 9.30
CA ALA A 79 5.83 -1.78 8.97
C ALA A 79 5.01 -2.34 7.80
N GLY A 80 5.40 -3.48 7.22
CA GLY A 80 4.82 -3.97 5.96
C GLY A 80 3.33 -4.25 5.99
N PHE A 81 2.75 -4.44 7.17
CA PHE A 81 1.31 -4.67 7.36
C PHE A 81 0.65 -3.61 8.25
N ASN A 82 1.25 -2.42 8.37
CA ASN A 82 0.58 -1.33 9.04
C ASN A 82 -0.71 -0.96 8.29
N GLU A 83 -1.75 -0.69 9.07
CA GLU A 83 -3.10 -0.37 8.64
C GLU A 83 -3.26 1.13 8.54
N ILE A 84 -3.87 1.62 7.46
CA ILE A 84 -4.17 3.05 7.28
C ILE A 84 -5.47 3.37 7.98
N CYS A 85 -5.41 4.35 8.87
CA CYS A 85 -6.49 4.78 9.72
C CYS A 85 -6.66 6.29 9.66
N VAL A 86 -7.86 6.75 10.01
CA VAL A 86 -8.19 8.17 10.15
C VAL A 86 -8.75 8.43 11.54
N ALA A 87 -8.28 9.49 12.19
CA ALA A 87 -8.82 9.96 13.46
C ALA A 87 -8.56 11.45 13.62
N ASN A 88 -9.57 12.18 14.07
CA ASN A 88 -9.48 13.62 14.36
C ASN A 88 -8.92 14.44 13.19
N GLY A 89 -9.35 14.11 11.96
CA GLY A 89 -8.93 14.75 10.72
C GLY A 89 -7.48 14.45 10.30
N SER A 90 -6.82 13.46 10.91
CA SER A 90 -5.45 13.04 10.57
C SER A 90 -5.44 11.65 9.98
N ILE A 91 -4.63 11.45 8.95
CA ILE A 91 -4.35 10.12 8.36
C ILE A 91 -3.09 9.59 9.02
N TYR A 92 -3.11 8.35 9.50
CA TYR A 92 -1.95 7.71 10.12
C TYR A 92 -1.91 6.22 9.84
N SER A 93 -0.78 5.60 10.19
CA SER A 93 -0.61 4.15 10.12
C SER A 93 -0.44 3.55 11.51
N ASP A 94 -1.07 2.41 11.77
CA ASP A 94 -0.94 1.68 13.03
C ASP A 94 -0.83 0.17 12.79
N ILE A 95 -0.30 -0.59 13.75
CA ILE A 95 -0.18 -2.06 13.65
C ILE A 95 -1.55 -2.73 13.81
N VAL A 96 -2.40 -2.16 14.67
CA VAL A 96 -3.76 -2.62 14.92
C VAL A 96 -4.69 -1.49 14.48
N PRO A 97 -5.72 -1.75 13.65
CA PRO A 97 -6.66 -0.72 13.24
C PRO A 97 -7.26 0.01 14.44
N SER A 98 -7.26 1.34 14.39
CA SER A 98 -7.90 2.21 15.36
C SER A 98 -8.55 3.41 14.65
N GLY A 99 -9.45 4.14 15.32
CA GLY A 99 -10.25 5.17 14.66
C GLY A 99 -11.09 4.62 13.51
N VAL A 100 -11.22 5.39 12.43
CA VAL A 100 -11.89 4.96 11.20
C VAL A 100 -10.91 4.18 10.33
N TYR A 101 -11.17 2.88 10.17
CA TYR A 101 -10.36 1.99 9.36
C TYR A 101 -10.69 2.12 7.87
N THR A 102 -9.67 2.27 7.03
CA THR A 102 -9.84 2.44 5.57
C THR A 102 -10.01 1.13 4.80
N GLY A 103 -9.71 -0.02 5.41
CA GLY A 103 -9.62 -1.30 4.69
C GLY A 103 -8.30 -1.51 3.93
N ILE A 104 -7.33 -0.59 4.06
CA ILE A 104 -6.06 -0.61 3.33
C ILE A 104 -4.91 -0.79 4.34
N ASN A 105 -4.13 -1.84 4.14
CA ASN A 105 -2.81 -1.99 4.75
C ASN A 105 -1.70 -1.67 3.73
N TYR A 106 -0.48 -1.49 4.22
CA TYR A 106 0.69 -1.18 3.39
C TYR A 106 0.94 -2.23 2.31
N MET A 107 0.95 -3.53 2.67
CA MET A 107 1.22 -4.62 1.73
C MET A 107 0.19 -4.70 0.62
N ARG A 108 -1.08 -4.48 0.93
CA ARG A 108 -2.18 -4.43 -0.03
C ARG A 108 -1.95 -3.35 -1.07
N ALA A 109 -1.55 -2.15 -0.63
CA ALA A 109 -1.34 -1.02 -1.52
C ALA A 109 -0.12 -1.20 -2.44
N ILE A 110 0.96 -1.75 -1.88
CA ILE A 110 2.17 -2.18 -2.60
C ILE A 110 1.85 -3.29 -3.61
N ALA A 111 1.07 -4.29 -3.22
CA ALA A 111 0.68 -5.40 -4.08
C ALA A 111 -0.21 -4.95 -5.25
N MET A 112 -1.09 -3.97 -5.02
CA MET A 112 -1.89 -3.34 -6.07
C MET A 112 -1.01 -2.62 -7.10
N GLU A 113 0.02 -1.90 -6.67
CA GLU A 113 0.97 -1.26 -7.61
C GLU A 113 1.78 -2.31 -8.38
N ALA A 114 2.37 -3.27 -7.67
CA ALA A 114 3.18 -4.32 -8.26
C ALA A 114 2.39 -5.10 -9.32
N ALA A 115 1.15 -5.49 -9.01
CA ALA A 115 0.30 -6.19 -9.95
C ALA A 115 -0.10 -5.34 -11.15
N ALA A 116 -0.31 -4.03 -10.98
CA ALA A 116 -0.59 -3.13 -12.10
C ALA A 116 0.61 -3.01 -13.04
N LEU A 117 1.83 -2.94 -12.49
CA LEU A 117 3.07 -2.92 -13.26
C LEU A 117 3.27 -4.23 -14.03
N ILE A 118 3.05 -5.37 -13.37
CA ILE A 118 3.11 -6.72 -13.98
C ILE A 118 2.05 -6.86 -15.09
N GLU A 119 0.85 -6.31 -14.91
CA GLU A 119 -0.19 -6.35 -15.94
C GLU A 119 0.17 -5.50 -17.17
N SER A 120 0.97 -4.45 -16.98
CA SER A 120 1.33 -3.50 -18.05
C SER A 120 2.55 -3.90 -18.88
N SER A 121 3.26 -4.96 -18.51
CA SER A 121 4.51 -5.38 -19.17
C SER A 121 4.68 -6.90 -19.13
N ASP A 122 5.13 -7.47 -20.24
CA ASP A 122 5.52 -8.89 -20.35
C ASP A 122 6.99 -9.14 -19.97
N GLU A 123 7.72 -8.10 -19.57
CA GLU A 123 9.13 -8.19 -19.16
C GLU A 123 9.30 -8.63 -17.70
N SER A 124 10.50 -9.11 -17.37
CA SER A 124 10.84 -9.38 -15.98
C SER A 124 10.87 -8.10 -15.15
N LEU A 125 10.18 -8.10 -14.01
CA LEU A 125 10.09 -6.97 -13.09
C LEU A 125 10.80 -7.29 -11.77
N THR A 126 11.54 -6.34 -11.22
CA THR A 126 11.92 -6.33 -9.80
C THR A 126 11.40 -5.03 -9.18
N TYR A 127 10.36 -5.13 -8.37
CA TYR A 127 9.74 -4.01 -7.68
C TYR A 127 10.13 -4.07 -6.20
N GLN A 128 10.66 -2.97 -5.67
CA GLN A 128 11.20 -2.91 -4.31
C GLN A 128 10.73 -1.67 -3.59
N VAL A 129 10.22 -1.87 -2.37
CA VAL A 129 9.83 -0.79 -1.46
C VAL A 129 10.64 -0.92 -0.17
N LYS A 130 11.32 0.15 0.23
CA LYS A 130 12.22 0.15 1.41
C LYS A 130 11.58 0.83 2.61
N THR A 131 11.35 2.13 2.51
CA THR A 131 10.81 2.96 3.59
C THR A 131 9.69 3.82 3.06
N ILE A 132 8.63 3.97 3.86
CA ILE A 132 7.49 4.83 3.58
C ILE A 132 7.67 6.16 4.30
N LYS A 133 7.39 7.25 3.59
CA LYS A 133 7.35 8.62 4.12
C LYS A 133 6.08 9.37 3.70
N HIS A 134 5.49 8.98 2.58
CA HIS A 134 4.31 9.61 1.99
C HIS A 134 3.31 8.55 1.50
N LEU A 135 2.04 8.96 1.33
CA LEU A 135 1.01 8.09 0.77
C LEU A 135 1.38 7.57 -0.63
N SER A 136 2.07 8.39 -1.43
CA SER A 136 2.52 7.99 -2.77
C SER A 136 3.53 6.85 -2.75
N ASP A 137 4.31 6.69 -1.68
CA ASP A 137 5.24 5.55 -1.53
C ASP A 137 4.49 4.21 -1.34
N LEU A 138 3.20 4.29 -1.00
CA LEU A 138 2.26 3.17 -0.89
C LEU A 138 1.30 3.10 -2.07
N ASN A 139 1.52 3.84 -3.15
CA ASN A 139 0.56 3.91 -4.26
C ASN A 139 -0.82 4.45 -3.81
N LEU A 140 -0.86 5.34 -2.84
CA LEU A 140 -2.08 5.97 -2.33
C LEU A 140 -2.09 7.48 -2.58
N GLN A 141 -3.28 8.03 -2.76
CA GLN A 141 -3.53 9.46 -2.92
C GLN A 141 -4.85 9.86 -2.24
N ILE A 142 -4.97 11.17 -2.02
CA ILE A 142 -6.19 11.84 -1.56
C ILE A 142 -6.49 13.01 -2.51
N PRO A 143 -7.76 13.42 -2.65
CA PRO A 143 -8.11 14.63 -3.39
C PRO A 143 -7.44 15.87 -2.80
N GLU A 144 -7.15 16.85 -3.65
CA GLU A 144 -6.49 18.10 -3.22
C GLU A 144 -7.30 18.83 -2.14
N ALA A 145 -8.64 18.86 -2.28
CA ALA A 145 -9.51 19.49 -1.28
C ALA A 145 -9.39 18.85 0.12
N ILE A 146 -9.13 17.54 0.21
CA ILE A 146 -8.89 16.85 1.49
C ILE A 146 -7.50 17.19 2.03
N ARG A 147 -6.49 17.23 1.15
CA ARG A 147 -5.13 17.64 1.52
C ARG A 147 -5.11 19.05 2.10
N GLU A 148 -5.69 20.01 1.38
CA GLU A 148 -5.82 21.41 1.81
C GLU A 148 -6.58 21.54 3.14
N TYR A 149 -7.62 20.73 3.34
CA TYR A 149 -8.34 20.67 4.62
C TYR A 149 -7.43 20.21 5.78
N ILE A 150 -6.74 19.07 5.61
CA ILE A 150 -5.86 18.50 6.65
C ILE A 150 -4.77 19.52 7.01
N GLU A 151 -4.13 20.12 6.01
CA GLU A 151 -3.07 21.12 6.19
C GLU A 151 -3.60 22.41 6.84
N GLY A 152 -4.76 22.91 6.39
CA GLY A 152 -5.41 24.09 6.93
C GLY A 152 -5.84 23.94 8.39
N GLN A 153 -6.21 22.73 8.81
CA GLN A 153 -6.54 22.39 10.21
C GLN A 153 -5.30 22.02 11.06
N GLN A 154 -4.09 22.18 10.52
CA GLN A 154 -2.82 21.79 11.16
C GLN A 154 -2.78 20.31 11.59
N LYS A 155 -3.54 19.47 10.88
CA LYS A 155 -3.54 18.01 11.03
C LYS A 155 -2.39 17.41 10.22
N LYS A 156 -2.18 16.09 10.34
CA LYS A 156 -1.05 15.41 9.72
C LYS A 156 -1.46 14.23 8.86
N ILE A 157 -0.68 13.99 7.82
CA ILE A 157 -0.63 12.73 7.08
C ILE A 157 0.61 11.98 7.55
N GLY A 158 0.45 11.22 8.63
CA GLY A 158 1.51 10.49 9.33
C GLY A 158 1.60 9.04 8.90
N VAL A 159 2.03 8.79 7.66
CA VAL A 159 2.35 7.45 7.18
C VAL A 159 3.86 7.28 7.12
N GLY A 160 4.38 6.30 7.84
CA GLY A 160 5.82 6.07 7.91
C GLY A 160 6.17 4.65 8.31
N GLY A 161 7.41 4.26 8.05
CA GLY A 161 7.95 3.00 8.53
C GLY A 161 8.81 2.27 7.52
N ALA A 162 9.53 1.26 8.02
CA ALA A 162 10.39 0.41 7.20
C ALA A 162 9.62 -0.83 6.76
N VAL A 163 9.40 -0.97 5.45
CA VAL A 163 8.61 -2.06 4.85
C VAL A 163 9.48 -3.14 4.24
N PHE A 164 10.63 -2.78 3.64
CA PHE A 164 11.59 -3.71 3.03
C PHE A 164 10.93 -4.95 2.40
N VAL A 165 10.38 -4.79 1.20
CA VAL A 165 9.79 -5.88 0.42
C VAL A 165 10.32 -5.83 -1.00
N THR A 166 10.60 -7.00 -1.56
CA THR A 166 10.97 -7.14 -2.97
C THR A 166 10.03 -8.15 -3.63
N ILE A 167 9.37 -7.72 -4.70
CA ILE A 167 8.49 -8.54 -5.54
C ILE A 167 9.18 -8.70 -6.89
N LYS A 168 9.24 -9.94 -7.38
CA LYS A 168 9.83 -10.28 -8.67
C LYS A 168 8.81 -10.94 -9.57
N SER A 169 8.76 -10.52 -10.82
CA SER A 169 8.03 -11.20 -11.89
C SER A 169 9.00 -11.61 -12.99
N GLN A 170 8.79 -12.78 -13.56
CA GLN A 170 9.54 -13.26 -14.72
C GLN A 170 8.62 -14.10 -15.62
N PRO A 171 8.89 -14.20 -16.92
CA PRO A 171 8.16 -15.11 -17.79
C PRO A 171 8.22 -16.55 -17.28
N SER A 172 7.09 -17.25 -17.34
CA SER A 172 7.01 -18.69 -17.08
C SER A 172 7.77 -19.42 -18.19
N ARG A 173 8.65 -20.36 -17.84
CA ARG A 173 9.49 -21.11 -18.79
C ARG A 173 8.93 -22.50 -19.03
#